data_AF-A0A382RGL1-F1
#
_entry.id   AF-A0A382RGL1-F1
#
_cell.length_a   1.000
_cell.length_b   1.000
_cell.length_c   1.000
_cell.angle_alpha   90.00
_cell.angle_beta   90.00
_cell.angle_gamma   90.00
#
_symmetry.space_group_name_H-M   'P 1'
#
loop_
_entity.id
_entity.type
_entity.pdbx_description
1 polymer ?
#
loop_
_entity_poly.entity_id
_entity_poly.type
_entity_poly.pdbx_seq_one_letter_code
_entity_poly.pdbx_strand_id
1 'polypeptide(L)'
;NESLTSNTSGGKNTANGSLSLYYNTEGSYNTGIGQQSLGYNSTGNYNTAVGHKSLYVNNGDSNVGMGLDALLSNTTGANNTALGTGAGKVVTTGSNNVVVGSDAATSAATAENQIVVGYGATGHGDHITVIGNTDVTAWHPADDDGVDLGSSSYEFKDLYMDGTAYVDALDLNGTTVSATATELNYVDGVTSSVQDQLDAVVSITPTQSSAITANTAKVGYTDELVAANSAVAANTAKVGITAEQTAAITVNTAKVGYTDALVAANTAVAANTAKVGITTDQASAITANTAKVGYTDALVAANSAVAANTAKVGITTDQATA
;
A
#
# COMPACT_ATOMS: atom_id res chain seq x y z
N ASN A 1 12.50 -84.70 -9.05
CA ASN A 1 12.94 -83.66 -10.00
C ASN A 1 12.13 -83.79 -11.27
N GLU A 2 10.92 -83.22 -11.28
CA GLU A 2 10.05 -83.12 -12.47
C GLU A 2 10.05 -81.66 -12.93
N SER A 3 10.96 -81.29 -13.82
CA SER A 3 11.04 -79.94 -14.42
C SER A 3 10.83 -80.03 -15.93
N LEU A 4 10.12 -79.07 -16.53
CA LEU A 4 9.82 -79.02 -17.97
C LEU A 4 9.01 -80.22 -18.53
N THR A 5 8.34 -80.99 -17.67
CA THR A 5 7.69 -82.25 -18.04
C THR A 5 6.46 -82.10 -18.93
N SER A 6 5.78 -80.95 -18.90
CA SER A 6 4.63 -80.66 -19.76
C SER A 6 4.92 -79.57 -20.81
N ASN A 7 6.19 -79.37 -21.16
CA ASN A 7 6.55 -78.44 -22.22
C ASN A 7 6.26 -79.01 -23.62
N THR A 8 5.37 -78.35 -24.36
CA THR A 8 4.89 -78.84 -25.67
C THR A 8 5.60 -78.15 -26.84
N SER A 9 5.66 -76.82 -26.86
CA SER A 9 6.22 -76.02 -27.97
C SER A 9 7.14 -74.89 -27.51
N GLY A 10 7.17 -74.59 -26.20
CA GLY A 10 8.00 -73.55 -25.62
C GLY A 10 9.50 -73.88 -25.66
N GLY A 11 10.32 -72.95 -26.14
CA GLY A 11 11.76 -73.13 -26.30
C GLY A 11 12.61 -72.32 -25.33
N LYS A 12 13.86 -72.76 -25.12
CA LYS A 12 14.92 -71.99 -24.44
C LYS A 12 14.59 -71.56 -23.00
N ASN A 13 13.96 -72.46 -22.25
CA ASN A 13 13.65 -72.26 -20.84
C ASN A 13 14.75 -72.85 -19.95
N THR A 14 15.06 -72.18 -18.83
CA THR A 14 15.95 -72.70 -17.78
C THR A 14 15.10 -73.07 -16.56
N ALA A 15 15.16 -74.32 -16.11
CA ALA A 15 14.41 -74.79 -14.95
C ALA A 15 15.34 -75.47 -13.94
N ASN A 16 15.38 -74.97 -12.71
CA ASN A 16 16.14 -75.57 -11.61
C ASN A 16 15.29 -75.61 -10.34
N GLY A 17 14.84 -76.81 -9.96
CA GLY A 17 13.99 -77.03 -8.80
C GLY A 17 12.85 -78.00 -9.10
N SER A 18 12.33 -78.65 -8.07
CA SER A 18 11.22 -79.60 -8.24
C SER A 18 9.97 -78.87 -8.70
N LEU A 19 9.31 -79.35 -9.77
CA LEU A 19 8.12 -78.75 -10.36
C LEU A 19 8.33 -77.32 -10.87
N SER A 20 9.58 -76.91 -11.10
CA SER A 20 9.87 -75.65 -11.80
C SER A 20 9.50 -75.78 -13.27
N LEU A 21 8.74 -74.82 -13.80
CA LEU A 21 8.24 -74.85 -15.18
C LEU A 21 7.50 -76.17 -15.51
N TYR A 22 6.73 -76.70 -14.55
CA TYR A 22 6.06 -77.99 -14.66
C TYR A 22 5.00 -78.00 -15.78
N TYR A 23 4.06 -77.04 -15.75
CA TYR A 23 3.03 -76.81 -16.78
C TYR A 23 3.34 -75.59 -17.63
N ASN A 24 4.47 -75.61 -18.35
CA ASN A 24 4.79 -74.59 -19.35
C ASN A 24 4.56 -75.09 -20.78
N THR A 25 3.37 -74.89 -21.37
CA THR A 25 3.00 -75.51 -22.66
C THR A 25 3.64 -74.80 -23.86
N GLU A 26 3.46 -73.48 -23.98
CA GLU A 26 3.87 -72.69 -25.15
C GLU A 26 4.91 -71.61 -24.81
N GLY A 27 5.07 -71.27 -23.53
CA GLY A 27 5.96 -70.20 -23.08
C GLY A 27 7.44 -70.47 -23.36
N SER A 28 8.11 -69.47 -23.91
CA SER A 28 9.53 -69.50 -24.28
C SER A 28 10.36 -68.48 -23.50
N TYR A 29 11.68 -68.72 -23.41
CA TYR A 29 12.65 -67.83 -22.78
C TYR A 29 12.40 -67.52 -21.30
N ASN A 30 11.85 -68.48 -20.57
CA ASN A 30 11.59 -68.34 -19.13
C ASN A 30 12.74 -68.92 -18.29
N THR A 31 13.03 -68.28 -17.16
CA THR A 31 13.98 -68.79 -16.14
C THR A 31 13.23 -69.03 -14.84
N GLY A 32 13.09 -70.30 -14.45
CA GLY A 32 12.53 -70.72 -13.16
C GLY A 32 13.60 -71.36 -12.28
N ILE A 33 13.85 -70.78 -11.12
CA ILE A 33 14.77 -71.31 -10.10
C ILE A 33 14.05 -71.36 -8.76
N GLY A 34 13.76 -72.56 -8.26
CA GLY A 34 13.01 -72.77 -7.03
C GLY A 34 12.02 -73.92 -7.17
N GLN A 35 11.54 -74.44 -6.03
CA GLN A 35 10.44 -75.39 -6.06
C GLN A 35 9.18 -74.66 -6.52
N GLN A 36 8.49 -75.22 -7.52
CA GLN A 36 7.27 -74.66 -8.12
C GLN A 36 7.42 -73.23 -8.70
N SER A 37 8.63 -72.73 -8.97
CA SER A 37 8.79 -71.46 -9.69
C SER A 37 8.25 -71.60 -11.13
N LEU A 38 7.38 -70.67 -11.56
CA LEU A 38 6.67 -70.77 -12.85
C LEU A 38 5.95 -72.12 -13.05
N GLY A 39 5.40 -72.69 -11.96
CA GLY A 39 4.79 -74.03 -11.98
C GLY A 39 3.65 -74.18 -12.98
N TYR A 40 2.84 -73.13 -13.18
CA TYR A 40 1.71 -73.04 -14.10
C TYR A 40 1.85 -71.81 -14.99
N ASN A 41 2.64 -71.94 -16.06
CA ASN A 41 2.87 -70.87 -17.04
C ASN A 41 2.51 -71.31 -18.45
N SER A 42 1.23 -71.29 -18.83
CA SER A 42 0.80 -71.91 -20.09
C SER A 42 1.38 -71.21 -21.33
N THR A 43 1.31 -69.88 -21.38
CA THR A 43 1.66 -69.09 -22.59
C THR A 43 2.68 -67.99 -22.34
N GLY A 44 2.98 -67.65 -21.09
CA GLY A 44 3.82 -66.50 -20.76
C GLY A 44 5.28 -66.69 -21.18
N ASN A 45 5.85 -65.65 -21.79
CA ASN A 45 7.21 -65.59 -22.30
C ASN A 45 8.07 -64.61 -21.52
N TYR A 46 9.39 -64.82 -21.56
CA TYR A 46 10.37 -63.87 -21.02
C TYR A 46 10.25 -63.60 -19.50
N ASN A 47 9.73 -64.56 -18.73
CA ASN A 47 9.58 -64.42 -17.29
C ASN A 47 10.82 -64.92 -16.53
N THR A 48 11.18 -64.25 -15.45
CA THR A 48 12.23 -64.68 -14.51
C THR A 48 11.63 -64.87 -13.13
N ALA A 49 11.66 -66.10 -12.63
CA ALA A 49 11.13 -66.47 -11.32
C ALA A 49 12.22 -67.13 -10.46
N VAL A 50 12.55 -66.52 -9.33
CA VAL A 50 13.55 -67.03 -8.39
C VAL A 50 12.95 -67.11 -6.99
N GLY A 51 12.71 -68.31 -6.48
CA GLY A 51 12.11 -68.55 -5.17
C GLY A 51 11.03 -69.62 -5.19
N HIS A 52 10.69 -70.15 -4.01
CA HIS A 52 9.59 -71.09 -3.88
C HIS A 52 8.27 -70.43 -4.28
N LYS A 53 7.58 -71.01 -5.27
CA LYS A 53 6.32 -70.50 -5.83
C LYS A 53 6.37 -69.05 -6.37
N SER A 54 7.55 -68.53 -6.69
CA SER A 54 7.65 -67.26 -7.42
C SER A 54 7.00 -67.41 -8.79
N LEU A 55 6.11 -66.48 -9.16
CA LEU A 55 5.31 -66.53 -10.40
C LEU A 55 4.61 -67.89 -10.61
N TYR A 56 4.11 -68.52 -9.55
CA TYR A 56 3.58 -69.90 -9.60
C TYR A 56 2.47 -70.07 -10.63
N VAL A 57 1.50 -69.16 -10.69
CA VAL A 57 0.48 -69.10 -11.75
C VAL A 57 0.72 -67.82 -12.53
N ASN A 58 1.21 -67.94 -13.75
CA ASN A 58 1.53 -66.79 -14.59
C ASN A 58 1.24 -67.08 -16.07
N ASN A 59 0.34 -66.34 -16.75
CA ASN A 59 0.24 -66.38 -18.21
C ASN A 59 0.57 -65.04 -18.87
N GLY A 60 1.08 -64.07 -18.10
CA GLY A 60 1.59 -62.81 -18.62
C GLY A 60 3.05 -62.90 -19.08
N ASP A 61 3.43 -61.94 -19.92
CA ASP A 61 4.78 -61.83 -20.48
C ASP A 61 5.66 -60.87 -19.66
N SER A 62 6.97 -61.08 -19.71
CA SER A 62 8.00 -60.14 -19.23
C SER A 62 7.91 -59.79 -17.75
N ASN A 63 7.52 -60.74 -16.88
CA ASN A 63 7.47 -60.53 -15.44
C ASN A 63 8.76 -61.03 -14.75
N VAL A 64 9.18 -60.29 -13.71
CA VAL A 64 10.28 -60.69 -12.82
C VAL A 64 9.71 -60.87 -11.42
N GLY A 65 9.75 -62.09 -10.89
CA GLY A 65 9.44 -62.39 -9.49
C GLY A 65 10.69 -62.95 -8.81
N MET A 66 11.13 -62.33 -7.72
CA MET A 66 12.23 -62.86 -6.90
C MET A 66 11.84 -62.83 -5.43
N GLY A 67 11.60 -64.00 -4.85
CA GLY A 67 11.17 -64.17 -3.46
C GLY A 67 10.21 -65.34 -3.29
N LEU A 68 9.97 -65.73 -2.04
CA LEU A 68 8.90 -66.68 -1.72
C LEU A 68 7.55 -66.06 -2.07
N ASP A 69 6.72 -66.74 -2.88
CA ASP A 69 5.39 -66.27 -3.29
C ASP A 69 5.34 -64.91 -4.03
N ALA A 70 6.47 -64.40 -4.56
CA ALA A 70 6.47 -63.17 -5.34
C ALA A 70 5.62 -63.34 -6.61
N LEU A 71 4.65 -62.43 -6.85
CA LEU A 71 3.68 -62.52 -7.96
C LEU A 71 2.97 -63.89 -8.07
N LEU A 72 2.65 -64.53 -6.94
CA LEU A 72 2.14 -65.90 -6.85
C LEU A 72 1.01 -66.25 -7.86
N SER A 73 0.12 -65.31 -8.15
CA SER A 73 -1.11 -65.56 -8.92
C SER A 73 -1.33 -64.57 -10.08
N ASN A 74 -0.26 -64.10 -10.71
CA ASN A 74 -0.29 -63.18 -11.84
C ASN A 74 -0.83 -63.81 -13.14
N THR A 75 -2.14 -64.03 -13.25
CA THR A 75 -2.74 -64.70 -14.41
C THR A 75 -2.44 -64.04 -15.76
N THR A 76 -2.61 -62.73 -15.94
CA THR A 76 -2.43 -62.09 -17.27
C THR A 76 -1.65 -60.78 -17.24
N GLY A 77 -1.25 -60.30 -16.05
CA GLY A 77 -0.48 -59.08 -15.92
C GLY A 77 0.89 -59.19 -16.58
N ALA A 78 1.30 -58.17 -17.31
CA ALA A 78 2.60 -58.15 -18.00
C ALA A 78 3.52 -57.05 -17.45
N ASN A 79 4.81 -57.21 -17.68
CA ASN A 79 5.84 -56.23 -17.32
C ASN A 79 5.89 -55.85 -15.83
N ASN A 80 5.55 -56.78 -14.92
CA ASN A 80 5.67 -56.54 -13.49
C ASN A 80 7.04 -56.98 -12.97
N THR A 81 7.62 -56.21 -12.05
CA THR A 81 8.82 -56.57 -11.28
C THR A 81 8.46 -56.64 -9.80
N ALA A 82 8.64 -57.80 -9.17
CA ALA A 82 8.37 -58.01 -7.76
C ALA A 82 9.56 -58.66 -7.05
N LEU A 83 10.12 -57.96 -6.06
CA LEU A 83 11.33 -58.35 -5.35
C LEU A 83 11.07 -58.38 -3.85
N GLY A 84 11.06 -59.57 -3.24
CA GLY A 84 10.80 -59.79 -1.82
C GLY A 84 9.83 -60.94 -1.57
N THR A 85 9.83 -61.48 -0.34
CA THR A 85 8.83 -62.47 0.08
C THR A 85 7.44 -61.84 0.03
N GLY A 86 6.50 -62.46 -0.70
CA GLY A 86 5.13 -61.96 -0.84
C GLY A 86 4.99 -60.68 -1.69
N ALA A 87 6.06 -60.17 -2.29
CA ALA A 87 6.02 -58.95 -3.09
C ALA A 87 5.05 -59.12 -4.28
N GLY A 88 4.10 -58.19 -4.41
CA GLY A 88 3.12 -58.19 -5.49
C GLY A 88 2.18 -59.41 -5.48
N LYS A 89 2.07 -60.16 -4.37
CA LYS A 89 1.26 -61.39 -4.28
C LYS A 89 -0.21 -61.18 -4.65
N VAL A 90 -0.73 -59.97 -4.49
CA VAL A 90 -2.11 -59.59 -4.81
C VAL A 90 -2.35 -59.44 -6.33
N VAL A 91 -1.31 -59.22 -7.13
CA VAL A 91 -1.43 -58.96 -8.58
C VAL A 91 -1.97 -60.20 -9.30
N THR A 92 -3.03 -60.03 -10.08
CA THR A 92 -3.61 -61.06 -10.95
C THR A 92 -3.59 -60.65 -12.43
N THR A 93 -4.09 -59.46 -12.75
CA THR A 93 -4.15 -58.96 -14.13
C THR A 93 -3.50 -57.58 -14.30
N GLY A 94 -3.11 -56.94 -13.19
CA GLY A 94 -2.43 -55.66 -13.19
C GLY A 94 -1.07 -55.72 -13.91
N SER A 95 -0.71 -54.65 -14.61
CA SER A 95 0.49 -54.61 -15.46
C SER A 95 1.37 -53.39 -15.16
N ASN A 96 2.65 -53.50 -15.54
CA ASN A 96 3.62 -52.42 -15.44
C ASN A 96 3.93 -51.96 -14.00
N ASN A 97 3.82 -52.84 -13.01
CA ASN A 97 4.10 -52.50 -11.61
C ASN A 97 5.54 -52.87 -11.21
N VAL A 98 6.16 -52.04 -10.38
CA VAL A 98 7.42 -52.32 -9.67
C VAL A 98 7.12 -52.42 -8.18
N VAL A 99 7.31 -53.59 -7.57
CA VAL A 99 6.97 -53.87 -6.18
C VAL A 99 8.18 -54.44 -5.46
N VAL A 100 8.80 -53.68 -4.57
CA VAL A 100 10.08 -54.05 -3.93
C VAL A 100 9.95 -53.96 -2.42
N GLY A 101 10.10 -55.09 -1.74
CA GLY A 101 9.99 -55.20 -0.28
C GLY A 101 9.25 -56.47 0.13
N SER A 102 9.57 -57.02 1.31
CA SER A 102 8.76 -58.12 1.86
C SER A 102 7.36 -57.61 2.15
N ASP A 103 6.37 -58.36 1.68
CA ASP A 103 4.93 -58.10 1.81
C ASP A 103 4.48 -56.76 1.22
N ALA A 104 5.29 -56.17 0.33
CA ALA A 104 4.88 -55.02 -0.46
C ALA A 104 3.79 -55.43 -1.46
N ALA A 105 2.75 -54.60 -1.61
CA ALA A 105 1.58 -54.92 -2.41
C ALA A 105 1.14 -53.74 -3.28
N THR A 106 0.60 -54.04 -4.47
CA THR A 106 -0.13 -53.04 -5.24
C THR A 106 -1.46 -52.71 -4.55
N SER A 107 -2.08 -51.58 -4.93
CA SER A 107 -3.37 -51.17 -4.34
C SER A 107 -4.53 -52.14 -4.61
N ALA A 108 -4.42 -52.92 -5.69
CA ALA A 108 -5.43 -53.86 -6.15
C ALA A 108 -4.81 -54.94 -7.04
N ALA A 109 -5.54 -56.03 -7.27
CA ALA A 109 -5.12 -57.12 -8.13
C ALA A 109 -5.00 -56.72 -9.62
N THR A 110 -5.71 -55.68 -10.01
CA THR A 110 -5.75 -55.11 -11.37
C THR A 110 -4.96 -53.81 -11.49
N ALA A 111 -4.24 -53.39 -10.45
CA ALA A 111 -3.56 -52.10 -10.42
C ALA A 111 -2.52 -51.99 -11.55
N GLU A 112 -2.38 -50.79 -12.10
CA GLU A 112 -1.48 -50.52 -13.21
C GLU A 112 -0.48 -49.41 -12.89
N ASN A 113 0.74 -49.56 -13.41
CA ASN A 113 1.77 -48.55 -13.40
C ASN A 113 2.11 -47.99 -12.00
N GLN A 114 2.19 -48.86 -10.98
CA GLN A 114 2.62 -48.47 -9.64
C GLN A 114 4.10 -48.75 -9.41
N ILE A 115 4.77 -47.87 -8.67
CA ILE A 115 6.07 -48.14 -8.04
C ILE A 115 5.84 -48.20 -6.54
N VAL A 116 5.96 -49.37 -5.93
CA VAL A 116 5.73 -49.59 -4.48
C VAL A 116 7.00 -50.15 -3.88
N VAL A 117 7.67 -49.38 -3.02
CA VAL A 117 8.97 -49.73 -2.45
C VAL A 117 8.92 -49.64 -0.93
N GLY A 118 9.27 -50.71 -0.23
CA GLY A 118 9.36 -50.75 1.23
C GLY A 118 8.72 -52.00 1.84
N TYR A 119 9.18 -52.39 3.03
CA TYR A 119 8.56 -53.47 3.80
C TYR A 119 7.09 -53.14 4.10
N GLY A 120 6.17 -54.02 3.70
CA GLY A 120 4.73 -53.84 3.92
C GLY A 120 4.12 -52.60 3.24
N ALA A 121 4.81 -51.97 2.29
CA ALA A 121 4.28 -50.83 1.55
C ALA A 121 3.07 -51.26 0.70
N THR A 122 2.03 -50.43 0.62
CA THR A 122 0.82 -50.71 -0.17
C THR A 122 0.53 -49.55 -1.14
N GLY A 123 0.27 -49.86 -2.41
CA GLY A 123 -0.10 -48.87 -3.41
C GLY A 123 -1.40 -48.13 -3.10
N HIS A 124 -1.59 -46.95 -3.69
CA HIS A 124 -2.76 -46.08 -3.47
C HIS A 124 -3.51 -45.67 -4.76
N GLY A 125 -3.55 -46.54 -5.77
CA GLY A 125 -4.23 -46.30 -7.05
C GLY A 125 -3.27 -46.29 -8.24
N ASP A 126 -3.79 -46.29 -9.46
CA ASP A 126 -2.95 -46.45 -10.64
C ASP A 126 -2.04 -45.23 -10.88
N HIS A 127 -0.91 -45.44 -11.56
CA HIS A 127 0.06 -44.38 -11.92
C HIS A 127 0.67 -43.65 -10.72
N ILE A 128 0.92 -44.36 -9.63
CA ILE A 128 1.44 -43.77 -8.38
C ILE A 128 2.77 -44.39 -7.95
N THR A 129 3.59 -43.59 -7.29
CA THR A 129 4.76 -44.08 -6.55
C THR A 129 4.48 -44.02 -5.05
N VAL A 130 4.73 -45.11 -4.35
CA VAL A 130 4.67 -45.24 -2.89
C VAL A 130 6.03 -45.73 -2.41
N ILE A 131 6.64 -44.98 -1.50
CA ILE A 131 7.91 -45.33 -0.86
C ILE A 131 7.68 -45.36 0.65
N GLY A 132 7.74 -46.55 1.23
CA GLY A 132 7.53 -46.78 2.65
C GLY A 132 6.10 -47.18 3.02
N ASN A 133 5.92 -47.30 4.33
CA ASN A 133 4.64 -47.53 4.99
C ASN A 133 4.50 -46.50 6.13
N THR A 134 3.49 -46.64 6.99
CA THR A 134 3.26 -45.74 8.12
C THR A 134 4.37 -45.73 9.17
N ASP A 135 5.28 -46.71 9.14
CA ASP A 135 6.38 -46.82 10.10
C ASP A 135 7.63 -46.05 9.65
N VAL A 136 7.66 -45.54 8.42
CA VAL A 136 8.76 -44.69 7.93
C VAL A 136 8.70 -43.33 8.62
N THR A 137 9.74 -42.96 9.36
CA THR A 137 9.79 -41.74 10.17
C THR A 137 10.51 -40.56 9.50
N ALA A 138 11.33 -40.81 8.48
CA ALA A 138 12.07 -39.78 7.76
C ALA A 138 12.47 -40.26 6.36
N TRP A 139 12.54 -39.34 5.40
CA TRP A 139 13.16 -39.54 4.10
C TRP A 139 14.37 -38.61 4.01
N HIS A 140 15.56 -39.19 3.96
CA HIS A 140 16.82 -38.45 3.89
C HIS A 140 17.34 -38.51 2.44
N PRO A 141 17.24 -37.42 1.66
CA PRO A 141 18.05 -37.30 0.47
C PRO A 141 19.55 -37.27 0.87
N ALA A 142 20.46 -37.60 -0.04
CA ALA A 142 21.88 -37.74 0.29
C ALA A 142 22.48 -36.49 0.98
N ASP A 143 23.37 -36.73 1.95
CA ASP A 143 23.99 -35.71 2.82
C ASP A 143 25.15 -34.95 2.12
N ASP A 144 24.97 -34.52 0.87
CA ASP A 144 26.00 -33.79 0.12
C ASP A 144 25.61 -32.35 -0.24
N ASP A 145 24.69 -31.77 0.53
CA ASP A 145 24.25 -30.37 0.43
C ASP A 145 23.69 -29.97 -0.95
N GLY A 146 23.38 -30.94 -1.82
CA GLY A 146 23.06 -30.70 -3.23
C GLY A 146 21.89 -31.49 -3.79
N VAL A 147 21.08 -32.15 -2.95
CA VAL A 147 19.94 -32.92 -3.46
C VAL A 147 18.69 -32.08 -3.53
N ASP A 148 18.39 -31.60 -4.73
CA ASP A 148 17.09 -31.07 -5.06
C ASP A 148 16.09 -32.22 -5.29
N LEU A 149 14.90 -32.12 -4.71
CA LEU A 149 13.78 -33.04 -4.99
C LEU A 149 13.08 -32.73 -6.33
N GLY A 150 13.52 -31.68 -7.03
CA GLY A 150 13.01 -31.24 -8.32
C GLY A 150 13.95 -30.26 -9.00
N SER A 151 13.61 -29.80 -10.19
CA SER A 151 14.34 -28.73 -10.91
C SER A 151 13.40 -28.08 -11.92
N SER A 152 13.86 -27.08 -12.67
CA SER A 152 13.06 -26.47 -13.75
C SER A 152 12.67 -27.45 -14.88
N SER A 153 13.31 -28.63 -14.94
CA SER A 153 12.94 -29.70 -15.88
C SER A 153 12.08 -30.79 -15.23
N TYR A 154 12.00 -30.81 -13.89
CA TYR A 154 11.33 -31.83 -13.10
C TYR A 154 10.66 -31.16 -11.89
N GLU A 155 9.54 -30.48 -12.15
CA GLU A 155 8.80 -29.71 -11.13
C GLU A 155 7.66 -30.53 -10.53
N PHE A 156 7.38 -30.34 -9.24
CA PHE A 156 6.12 -30.78 -8.66
C PHE A 156 5.01 -29.85 -9.13
N LYS A 157 3.97 -30.42 -9.74
CA LYS A 157 2.79 -29.65 -10.14
C LYS A 157 2.08 -29.03 -8.93
N ASP A 158 1.91 -29.85 -7.89
CA ASP A 158 1.29 -29.50 -6.62
C ASP A 158 2.14 -30.05 -5.48
N LEU A 159 2.20 -29.32 -4.36
CA LEU A 159 2.82 -29.77 -3.12
C LEU A 159 1.79 -29.63 -1.98
N TYR A 160 1.42 -30.75 -1.37
CA TYR A 160 0.50 -30.80 -0.23
C TYR A 160 1.28 -31.13 1.03
N MET A 161 1.17 -30.28 2.06
CA MET A 161 1.84 -30.46 3.35
C MET A 161 0.80 -30.34 4.46
N ASP A 162 0.71 -31.35 5.32
CA ASP A 162 -0.08 -31.29 6.55
C ASP A 162 0.84 -30.84 7.70
N GLY A 163 0.84 -29.53 7.99
CA GLY A 163 1.66 -28.93 9.04
C GLY A 163 2.55 -27.78 8.57
N THR A 164 3.76 -27.70 9.12
CA THR A 164 4.67 -26.57 8.90
C THR A 164 5.76 -26.91 7.88
N ALA A 165 5.95 -26.04 6.89
CA ALA A 165 7.10 -26.07 6.00
C ALA A 165 8.22 -25.18 6.55
N TYR A 166 9.42 -25.74 6.72
CA TYR A 166 10.63 -24.98 7.05
C TYR A 166 11.44 -24.78 5.77
N VAL A 167 11.49 -23.55 5.27
CA VAL A 167 12.22 -23.17 4.05
C VAL A 167 13.11 -21.97 4.35
N ASP A 168 14.35 -21.99 3.86
CA ASP A 168 15.28 -20.87 4.02
C ASP A 168 14.84 -19.66 3.17
N ALA A 169 14.51 -19.92 1.90
CA ALA A 169 13.92 -18.94 0.99
C ALA A 169 12.75 -19.55 0.21
N LEU A 170 11.67 -18.78 0.06
CA LEU A 170 10.52 -19.12 -0.78
C LEU A 170 10.34 -18.04 -1.85
N ASP A 171 10.59 -18.40 -3.11
CA ASP A 171 10.31 -17.54 -4.26
C ASP A 171 8.97 -17.93 -4.88
N LEU A 172 8.01 -17.01 -4.86
CA LEU A 172 6.68 -17.19 -5.45
C LEU A 172 6.58 -16.59 -6.86
N ASN A 173 7.64 -15.95 -7.36
CA ASN A 173 7.73 -15.31 -8.67
C ASN A 173 6.52 -14.41 -9.01
N GLY A 174 6.02 -13.68 -8.00
CA GLY A 174 4.85 -12.79 -8.15
C GLY A 174 3.48 -13.50 -8.22
N THR A 175 3.40 -14.79 -7.92
CA THR A 175 2.14 -15.55 -7.89
C THR A 175 1.30 -15.17 -6.68
N THR A 176 -0.01 -15.03 -6.87
CA THR A 176 -0.97 -14.73 -5.81
C THR A 176 -1.02 -15.84 -4.76
N VAL A 177 -0.84 -15.50 -3.49
CA VAL A 177 -1.11 -16.40 -2.36
C VAL A 177 -2.58 -16.27 -1.97
N SER A 178 -3.34 -17.36 -2.11
CA SER A 178 -4.71 -17.47 -1.59
C SER A 178 -4.68 -18.28 -0.31
N ALA A 179 -5.17 -17.72 0.78
CA ALA A 179 -5.36 -18.42 2.05
C ALA A 179 -6.73 -18.09 2.62
N THR A 180 -7.31 -19.01 3.39
CA THR A 180 -8.48 -18.65 4.20
C THR A 180 -8.03 -17.72 5.32
N ALA A 181 -8.93 -16.85 5.81
CA ALA A 181 -8.60 -15.79 6.77
C ALA A 181 -7.98 -16.29 8.10
N THR A 182 -8.02 -17.60 8.36
CA THR A 182 -7.47 -18.24 9.56
C THR A 182 -6.05 -18.79 9.36
N GLU A 183 -5.63 -19.05 8.12
CA GLU A 183 -4.40 -19.80 7.80
C GLU A 183 -3.21 -18.90 7.45
N LEU A 184 -3.49 -17.68 6.97
CA LEU A 184 -2.48 -16.66 6.76
C LEU A 184 -2.21 -15.91 8.08
N ASN A 185 -1.75 -16.64 9.10
CA ASN A 185 -1.26 -16.02 10.32
C ASN A 185 0.12 -15.40 10.01
N TYR A 186 0.13 -14.30 9.26
CA TYR A 186 1.30 -13.43 9.08
C TYR A 186 1.85 -12.89 10.42
N VAL A 187 1.21 -13.22 11.57
CA VAL A 187 1.22 -12.46 12.82
C VAL A 187 1.69 -13.29 14.03
N ASP A 188 2.52 -14.31 13.87
CA ASP A 188 3.26 -14.89 15.03
C ASP A 188 4.76 -14.51 15.03
N GLY A 189 5.18 -13.58 14.17
CA GLY A 189 6.60 -13.26 14.06
C GLY A 189 6.91 -11.95 13.38
N VAL A 190 5.98 -10.99 13.35
CA VAL A 190 6.29 -9.67 12.78
C VAL A 190 7.33 -8.99 13.67
N THR A 191 8.61 -9.14 13.31
CA THR A 191 9.59 -8.11 13.58
C THR A 191 9.05 -6.82 12.98
N SER A 192 9.07 -5.74 13.74
CA SER A 192 8.41 -4.45 13.45
C SER A 192 8.47 -4.01 11.98
N SER A 193 9.56 -4.32 11.26
CA SER A 193 9.75 -3.98 9.85
C SER A 193 8.67 -4.47 8.89
N VAL A 194 8.05 -5.63 9.09
CA VAL A 194 7.01 -6.15 8.17
C VAL A 194 5.67 -5.49 8.43
N GLN A 195 5.34 -5.19 9.70
CA GLN A 195 4.18 -4.36 10.05
C GLN A 195 4.37 -2.95 9.50
N ASP A 196 5.57 -2.39 9.65
CA ASP A 196 5.91 -1.07 9.12
C ASP A 196 5.79 -1.04 7.58
N GLN A 197 6.20 -2.10 6.88
CA GLN A 197 6.05 -2.23 5.42
C GLN A 197 4.59 -2.37 4.98
N LEU A 198 3.77 -3.14 5.72
CA LEU A 198 2.35 -3.30 5.41
C LEU A 198 1.55 -2.01 5.70
N ASP A 199 1.84 -1.37 6.83
CA ASP A 199 1.25 -0.09 7.22
C ASP A 199 1.65 1.03 6.26
N ALA A 200 2.88 1.00 5.72
CA ALA A 200 3.34 1.91 4.69
C ALA A 200 2.65 1.72 3.34
N VAL A 201 2.19 0.51 3.01
CA VAL A 201 1.46 0.24 1.77
C VAL A 201 -0.03 0.57 1.90
N VAL A 202 -0.63 0.45 3.09
CA VAL A 202 -2.10 0.50 3.25
C VAL A 202 -2.62 1.74 3.98
N SER A 203 -1.82 2.49 4.75
CA SER A 203 -2.36 3.55 5.60
C SER A 203 -1.80 4.95 5.36
N ILE A 204 -2.71 5.90 5.18
CA ILE A 204 -2.48 7.29 5.56
C ILE A 204 -2.29 7.28 7.08
N THR A 205 -1.11 7.67 7.57
CA THR A 205 -0.79 7.68 9.00
C THR A 205 -1.86 8.45 9.79
N PRO A 206 -2.09 8.15 11.09
CA PRO A 206 -3.01 8.93 11.93
C PRO A 206 -2.71 10.43 11.90
N THR A 207 -1.44 10.80 11.76
CA THR A 207 -0.97 12.19 11.57
C THR A 207 -1.44 12.77 10.24
N GLN A 208 -1.27 12.04 9.13
CA GLN A 208 -1.75 12.47 7.81
C GLN A 208 -3.28 12.52 7.76
N SER A 209 -3.98 11.56 8.36
CA SER A 209 -5.45 11.57 8.51
C SER A 209 -5.92 12.80 9.29
N SER A 210 -5.30 13.06 10.44
CA SER A 210 -5.57 14.26 11.25
C SER A 210 -5.26 15.55 10.49
N ALA A 211 -4.18 15.57 9.70
CA ALA A 211 -3.80 16.71 8.88
C ALA A 211 -4.78 16.92 7.71
N ILE A 212 -5.31 15.86 7.11
CA ILE A 212 -6.36 15.92 6.09
C ILE A 212 -7.63 16.50 6.72
N THR A 213 -8.10 15.97 7.85
CA THR A 213 -9.26 16.50 8.57
C THR A 213 -9.08 17.99 8.93
N ALA A 214 -7.92 18.36 9.47
CA ALA A 214 -7.62 19.74 9.83
C ALA A 214 -7.52 20.67 8.62
N ASN A 215 -6.96 20.20 7.50
CA ASN A 215 -6.89 20.99 6.28
C ASN A 215 -8.27 21.13 5.64
N THR A 216 -9.08 20.07 5.58
CA THR A 216 -10.49 20.13 5.15
C THR A 216 -11.30 21.13 5.98
N ALA A 217 -11.05 21.20 7.30
CA ALA A 217 -11.69 22.18 8.18
C ALA A 217 -11.19 23.63 7.96
N LYS A 218 -9.94 23.83 7.51
CA LYS A 218 -9.37 25.17 7.27
C LYS A 218 -9.85 25.82 5.97
N VAL A 219 -10.31 25.05 4.99
CA VAL A 219 -10.78 25.59 3.70
C VAL A 219 -12.28 25.88 3.66
N GLY A 220 -13.06 25.44 4.65
CA GLY A 220 -14.52 25.62 4.66
C GLY A 220 -14.97 26.89 5.37
N TYR A 221 -15.30 27.95 4.62
CA TYR A 221 -16.28 28.93 5.08
C TYR A 221 -17.62 28.21 5.19
N THR A 222 -17.97 27.67 6.35
CA THR A 222 -19.30 27.10 6.54
C THR A 222 -20.32 28.24 6.55
N ASP A 223 -21.51 28.00 5.99
CA ASP A 223 -22.60 29.00 5.94
C ASP A 223 -22.95 29.53 7.34
N GLU A 224 -22.75 28.71 8.37
CA GLU A 224 -22.90 29.08 9.78
C GLU A 224 -21.87 30.10 10.27
N LEU A 225 -20.59 29.98 9.87
CA LEU A 225 -19.55 30.96 10.23
C LEU A 225 -19.75 32.29 9.48
N VAL A 226 -20.27 32.23 8.25
CA VAL A 226 -20.58 33.42 7.45
C VAL A 226 -21.81 34.14 8.01
N ALA A 227 -22.83 33.40 8.44
CA ALA A 227 -24.03 33.94 9.08
C ALA A 227 -23.76 34.50 10.49
N ALA A 228 -22.84 33.92 11.25
CA ALA A 228 -22.47 34.39 12.58
C ALA A 228 -21.57 35.64 12.57
N ASN A 229 -20.96 35.99 11.42
CA ASN A 229 -20.10 37.17 11.31
C ASN A 229 -20.94 38.44 11.10
N SER A 230 -21.18 39.14 12.21
CA SER A 230 -21.96 40.38 12.27
C SER A 230 -21.43 41.49 11.34
N ALA A 231 -20.13 41.51 11.02
CA ALA A 231 -19.56 42.48 10.09
C ALA A 231 -19.92 42.18 8.63
N VAL A 232 -20.02 40.90 8.26
CA VAL A 232 -20.43 40.47 6.91
C VAL A 232 -21.93 40.73 6.71
N ALA A 233 -22.76 40.37 7.68
CA ALA A 233 -24.20 40.68 7.66
C ALA A 233 -24.47 42.20 7.58
N ALA A 234 -23.75 43.00 8.37
CA ALA A 234 -23.90 44.46 8.38
C ALA A 234 -23.41 45.14 7.09
N ASN A 235 -22.45 44.54 6.36
CA ASN A 235 -21.98 45.09 5.10
C ASN A 235 -22.85 44.66 3.90
N THR A 236 -23.37 43.43 3.89
CA THR A 236 -24.32 42.97 2.86
C THR A 236 -25.65 43.72 2.92
N ALA A 237 -26.07 44.20 4.10
CA ALA A 237 -27.30 44.97 4.29
C ALA A 237 -27.20 46.47 3.88
N LYS A 238 -26.00 46.99 3.58
CA LYS A 238 -25.83 48.40 3.16
C LYS A 238 -26.14 48.56 1.68
N VAL A 239 -27.38 48.94 1.35
CA VAL A 239 -27.76 49.40 0.00
C VAL A 239 -28.32 50.82 0.09
N GLY A 240 -27.60 51.80 -0.45
CA GLY A 240 -28.09 53.16 -0.74
C GLY A 240 -27.94 54.25 0.35
N ILE A 241 -28.23 55.49 -0.04
CA ILE A 241 -28.30 56.68 0.83
C ILE A 241 -29.68 56.69 1.49
N THR A 242 -29.75 56.85 2.81
CA THR A 242 -31.03 56.85 3.53
C THR A 242 -31.86 58.12 3.24
N ALA A 243 -33.17 58.06 3.46
CA ALA A 243 -34.08 59.20 3.26
C ALA A 243 -33.72 60.39 4.17
N GLU A 244 -33.24 60.14 5.39
CA GLU A 244 -32.77 61.18 6.32
C GLU A 244 -31.49 61.86 5.83
N GLN A 245 -30.54 61.08 5.29
CA GLN A 245 -29.34 61.63 4.68
C GLN A 245 -29.67 62.49 3.45
N THR A 246 -30.65 62.06 2.65
CA THR A 246 -31.17 62.85 1.51
C THR A 246 -31.80 64.16 2.00
N ALA A 247 -32.64 64.13 3.04
CA ALA A 247 -33.26 65.33 3.61
C ALA A 247 -32.24 66.29 4.22
N ALA A 248 -31.21 65.77 4.89
CA ALA A 248 -30.12 66.59 5.45
C ALA A 248 -29.30 67.30 4.38
N ILE A 249 -29.06 66.64 3.24
CA ILE A 249 -28.37 67.25 2.08
C ILE A 249 -29.21 68.42 1.51
N THR A 250 -30.52 68.25 1.37
CA THR A 250 -31.43 69.32 0.91
C THR A 250 -31.41 70.53 1.85
N VAL A 251 -31.51 70.29 3.17
CA VAL A 251 -31.49 71.37 4.18
C VAL A 251 -30.15 72.11 4.19
N ASN A 252 -29.02 71.39 4.09
CA ASN A 252 -27.71 72.03 4.08
C ASN A 252 -27.48 72.84 2.81
N THR A 253 -27.97 72.38 1.65
CA THR A 253 -27.91 73.15 0.40
C THR A 253 -28.66 74.49 0.50
N ALA A 254 -29.80 74.51 1.21
CA ALA A 254 -30.59 75.72 1.43
C ALA A 254 -29.95 76.73 2.42
N LYS A 255 -29.03 76.29 3.29
CA LYS A 255 -28.40 77.14 4.30
C LYS A 255 -27.26 78.03 3.78
N VAL A 256 -26.76 77.81 2.55
CA VAL A 256 -25.54 78.47 2.04
C VAL A 256 -25.78 79.47 0.90
N GLY A 257 -27.03 79.69 0.45
CA GLY A 257 -27.32 80.55 -0.70
C GLY A 257 -28.00 81.88 -0.35
N TYR A 258 -27.29 83.00 -0.51
CA TYR A 258 -27.92 84.32 -0.68
C TYR A 258 -28.64 84.30 -2.04
N THR A 259 -29.96 84.22 -2.05
CA THR A 259 -30.72 84.33 -3.30
C THR A 259 -30.77 85.79 -3.76
N ASP A 260 -30.79 86.02 -5.09
CA ASP A 260 -30.85 87.37 -5.68
C ASP A 260 -32.03 88.20 -5.16
N ALA A 261 -33.13 87.53 -4.81
CA ALA A 261 -34.31 88.13 -4.20
C ALA A 261 -34.05 88.73 -2.80
N LEU A 262 -33.14 88.12 -2.01
CA LEU A 262 -32.78 88.61 -0.68
C LEU A 262 -31.83 89.83 -0.75
N VAL A 263 -30.99 89.89 -1.78
CA VAL A 263 -30.05 91.00 -2.02
C VAL A 263 -30.78 92.25 -2.54
N ALA A 264 -31.76 92.07 -3.43
CA ALA A 264 -32.56 93.17 -3.98
C ALA A 264 -33.51 93.84 -2.96
N ALA A 265 -33.87 93.14 -1.87
CA ALA A 265 -34.75 93.67 -0.83
C ALA A 265 -34.03 94.51 0.25
N ASN A 266 -32.69 94.58 0.25
CA ASN A 266 -31.92 95.27 1.29
C ASN A 266 -31.63 96.74 0.93
N THR A 267 -32.47 97.64 1.45
CA THR A 267 -32.41 99.09 1.21
C THR A 267 -31.11 99.76 1.69
N ALA A 268 -30.39 99.17 2.65
CA ALA A 268 -29.13 99.71 3.15
C ALA A 268 -27.97 99.55 2.15
N VAL A 269 -27.98 98.47 1.37
CA VAL A 269 -26.95 98.22 0.32
C VAL A 269 -27.16 99.18 -0.85
N ALA A 270 -28.41 99.39 -1.27
CA ALA A 270 -28.76 100.36 -2.30
C ALA A 270 -28.35 101.81 -1.91
N ALA A 271 -28.53 102.19 -0.64
CA ALA A 271 -28.19 103.52 -0.14
C ALA A 271 -26.67 103.78 -0.04
N ASN A 272 -25.85 102.75 0.16
CA ASN A 272 -24.40 102.89 0.27
C ASN A 272 -23.70 102.99 -1.09
N THR A 273 -24.24 102.36 -2.14
CA THR A 273 -23.71 102.49 -3.51
C THR A 273 -23.87 103.91 -4.08
N ALA A 274 -24.79 104.72 -3.56
CA ALA A 274 -25.09 106.07 -4.05
C ALA A 274 -24.24 107.20 -3.43
N LYS A 275 -23.35 106.93 -2.46
CA LYS A 275 -22.55 107.95 -1.76
C LYS A 275 -21.15 108.10 -2.36
N VAL A 276 -20.91 109.15 -3.15
CA VAL A 276 -19.57 109.55 -3.61
C VAL A 276 -19.31 111.02 -3.23
N GLY A 277 -18.28 111.31 -2.41
CA GLY A 277 -17.71 112.66 -2.15
C GLY A 277 -17.93 113.30 -0.75
N ILE A 278 -17.02 114.19 -0.32
CA ILE A 278 -17.11 115.03 0.90
C ILE A 278 -17.84 116.35 0.63
N THR A 279 -18.61 116.84 1.60
CA THR A 279 -19.46 118.02 1.45
C THR A 279 -18.69 119.33 1.69
N THR A 280 -19.22 120.46 1.18
CA THR A 280 -18.62 121.80 1.31
C THR A 280 -18.37 122.24 2.75
N ASP A 281 -19.20 121.78 3.70
CA ASP A 281 -19.03 122.06 5.12
C ASP A 281 -17.79 121.36 5.69
N GLN A 282 -17.52 120.13 5.24
CA GLN A 282 -16.33 119.38 5.64
C GLN A 282 -15.05 120.04 5.11
N ALA A 283 -15.08 120.59 3.89
CA ALA A 283 -13.97 121.36 3.33
C ALA A 283 -13.72 122.67 4.11
N SER A 284 -14.79 123.36 4.52
CA SER A 284 -14.69 124.62 5.28
C SER A 284 -14.12 124.41 6.69
N ALA A 285 -14.48 123.29 7.34
CA ALA A 285 -13.97 122.93 8.67
C ALA A 285 -12.45 122.63 8.67
N ILE A 286 -11.92 122.05 7.59
CA ILE A 286 -10.49 121.78 7.45
C ILE A 286 -9.68 123.08 7.41
N THR A 287 -10.13 124.07 6.62
CA THR A 287 -9.43 125.36 6.50
C THR A 287 -9.41 126.12 7.83
N ALA A 288 -10.49 126.09 8.60
CA ALA A 288 -10.58 126.78 9.89
C ALA A 288 -9.71 126.16 10.99
N ASN A 289 -9.51 124.83 10.97
CA ASN A 289 -8.65 124.16 11.96
C ASN A 289 -7.16 124.43 11.73
N THR A 290 -6.73 124.57 10.48
CA THR A 290 -5.33 124.89 10.15
C THR A 290 -4.89 126.27 10.68
N ALA A 291 -5.82 127.22 10.83
CA ALA A 291 -5.50 128.57 11.32
C ALA A 291 -5.42 128.71 12.86
N LYS A 292 -5.83 127.70 13.65
CA LYS A 292 -5.97 127.80 15.12
C LYS A 292 -4.76 127.32 15.94
N VAL A 293 -3.72 126.77 15.31
CA VAL A 293 -2.56 126.17 16.00
C VAL A 293 -1.29 126.96 15.64
N GLY A 294 -1.01 128.04 16.37
CA GLY A 294 0.12 128.94 16.11
C GLY A 294 1.34 128.67 17.01
N TYR A 295 2.54 128.81 16.43
CA TYR A 295 3.76 129.47 16.95
C TYR A 295 4.67 129.70 15.74
N THR A 296 4.85 130.95 15.30
CA THR A 296 5.76 131.27 14.18
C THR A 296 7.17 131.54 14.71
N ASP A 297 8.20 131.12 13.96
CA ASP A 297 9.62 131.22 14.34
C ASP A 297 10.06 132.64 14.75
N ALA A 298 9.40 133.66 14.19
CA ALA A 298 9.65 135.07 14.51
C ALA A 298 9.33 135.44 15.98
N LEU A 299 8.40 134.74 16.65
CA LEU A 299 8.05 135.00 18.04
C LEU A 299 9.04 134.40 19.04
N VAL A 300 9.70 133.30 18.66
CA VAL A 300 10.63 132.55 19.53
C VAL A 300 12.01 133.23 19.59
N ALA A 301 12.49 133.79 18.48
CA ALA A 301 13.80 134.45 18.41
C ALA A 301 13.88 135.81 19.13
N ALA A 302 12.74 136.45 19.43
CA ALA A 302 12.70 137.78 20.05
C ALA A 302 12.69 137.77 21.60
N ASN A 303 12.60 136.59 22.23
CA ASN A 303 12.46 136.51 23.70
C ASN A 303 13.82 136.46 24.41
N SER A 304 14.23 137.63 24.90
CA SER A 304 15.48 137.85 25.64
C SER A 304 15.59 137.07 26.95
N ALA A 305 14.50 136.56 27.53
CA ALA A 305 14.53 135.76 28.75
C ALA A 305 15.05 134.33 28.52
N VAL A 306 14.77 133.74 27.35
CA VAL A 306 15.28 132.40 26.98
C VAL A 306 16.80 132.46 26.76
N ALA A 307 17.30 133.56 26.19
CA ALA A 307 18.73 133.79 25.98
C ALA A 307 19.52 133.96 27.30
N ALA A 308 18.90 134.48 28.37
CA ALA A 308 19.58 134.74 29.65
C ALA A 308 19.77 133.48 30.53
N ASN A 309 18.93 132.46 30.39
CA ASN A 309 19.09 131.18 31.10
C ASN A 309 20.28 130.35 30.59
N THR A 310 20.86 130.72 29.44
CA THR A 310 22.11 130.19 28.90
C THR A 310 23.37 130.63 29.69
N ALA A 311 23.29 131.51 30.70
CA ALA A 311 24.49 132.24 31.17
C ALA A 311 24.91 132.18 32.66
N LYS A 312 24.27 131.45 33.60
CA LYS A 312 24.72 131.50 35.02
C LYS A 312 24.96 130.16 35.72
N VAL A 313 26.10 130.16 36.40
CA VAL A 313 26.97 129.07 36.89
C VAL A 313 27.09 129.17 38.42
N GLY A 314 27.36 128.04 39.07
CA GLY A 314 28.33 128.01 40.17
C GLY A 314 27.90 127.21 41.38
N ILE A 315 28.89 126.60 42.04
CA ILE A 315 29.10 126.93 43.44
C ILE A 315 30.59 127.26 43.64
N THR A 316 30.78 128.36 44.36
CA THR A 316 32.02 129.06 44.66
C THR A 316 32.59 128.65 46.01
N THR A 317 33.91 128.82 46.13
CA THR A 317 34.83 129.06 47.26
C THR A 317 34.67 128.36 48.62
N ASP A 318 33.54 127.73 48.93
CA ASP A 318 33.34 126.86 50.11
C ASP A 318 32.86 125.43 49.81
N GLN A 319 32.45 125.06 48.58
CA GLN A 319 32.40 123.62 48.22
C GLN A 319 33.78 122.94 48.21
N ALA A 320 34.77 123.81 48.40
CA ALA A 320 35.97 123.76 49.19
C ALA A 320 36.10 122.86 50.43
N THR A 321 37.38 122.75 50.78
CA THR A 321 38.02 122.05 51.90
C THR A 321 38.29 120.55 51.71
N ALA A 322 38.23 120.03 50.48
CA ALA A 322 38.86 118.77 50.06
C ALA A 322 39.82 119.00 48.87
#